data_AF-A0AAU1GGW4-F1
#
_entry.id   AF-A0AAU1GGW4-F1
#
_cell.length_a   1.000
_cell.length_b   1.000
_cell.length_c   1.000
_cell.angle_alpha   90.00
_cell.angle_beta   90.00
_cell.angle_gamma   90.00
#
_symmetry.space_group_name_H-M   'P 1'
#
loop_
_entity.id
_entity.type
_entity.pdbx_description
1 polymer ?
#
loop_
_entity_poly.entity_id
_entity_poly.type
_entity_poly.pdbx_seq_one_letter_code
_entity_poly.pdbx_strand_id
1 'polypeptide(L)'
;MSIELDFPEFPYEEPPGGITCWQKPWNGVLVVVDQIPFKTGDKVTFHITVCSDATGQTPAAEIQGVASITADTTSASYTIPWDGVLDAVTEGSIIAFYTLTPADGSAPSTSQEAIVRYSRQRPGGTVCGPDN
;
A
#
# COMPACT_ATOMS: atom_id res chain seq x y z
N MET A 1 -11.50 -24.48 -4.27
CA MET A 1 -10.21 -24.31 -3.58
C MET A 1 -10.06 -22.81 -3.34
N SER A 2 -9.92 -22.38 -2.09
CA SER A 2 -9.61 -20.98 -1.77
C SER A 2 -8.13 -20.75 -2.07
N ILE A 3 -7.80 -19.70 -2.81
CA ILE A 3 -6.40 -19.29 -3.00
C ILE A 3 -5.97 -18.63 -1.69
N GLU A 4 -4.89 -19.11 -1.09
CA GLU A 4 -4.25 -18.41 0.01
C GLU A 4 -3.57 -17.17 -0.56
N LEU A 5 -4.09 -15.99 -0.21
CA LEU A 5 -3.57 -14.72 -0.66
C LEU A 5 -2.40 -14.31 0.24
N ASP A 6 -1.27 -13.99 -0.38
CA ASP A 6 -0.11 -13.43 0.31
C ASP A 6 -0.37 -11.98 0.76
N PHE A 7 0.46 -11.47 1.65
CA PHE A 7 0.40 -10.08 2.13
C PHE A 7 0.87 -9.12 1.04
N PRO A 8 0.35 -7.88 0.99
CA PRO A 8 0.96 -6.85 0.14
C PRO A 8 2.31 -6.41 0.68
N GLU A 9 3.22 -6.06 -0.22
CA GLU A 9 4.59 -5.65 0.08
C GLU A 9 4.82 -4.18 -0.28
N PHE A 10 5.75 -3.56 0.46
CA PHE A 10 6.26 -2.21 0.19
C PHE A 10 7.69 -2.32 -0.35
N PRO A 11 7.91 -2.50 -1.67
CA PRO A 11 9.19 -2.92 -2.23
C PRO A 11 10.34 -1.91 -2.04
N TYR A 12 10.01 -0.67 -1.68
CA TYR A 12 11.00 0.38 -1.47
C TYR A 12 11.29 0.65 0.00
N GLU A 13 10.70 -0.10 0.93
CA GLU A 13 10.98 0.09 2.36
C GLU A 13 12.49 0.00 2.66
N GLU A 14 13.00 0.93 3.46
CA GLU A 14 14.41 0.95 3.85
C GLU A 14 14.60 0.14 5.13
N PRO A 15 15.69 -0.63 5.25
CA PRO A 15 16.05 -1.26 6.51
C PRO A 15 16.27 -0.22 7.62
N PRO A 16 15.59 -0.33 8.79
CA PRO A 16 14.67 -1.39 9.18
C PRO A 16 13.19 -1.06 8.89
N GLY A 17 12.66 -1.57 7.78
CA GLY A 17 11.22 -1.67 7.45
C GLY A 17 10.41 -0.37 7.54
N GLY A 18 10.81 0.68 6.82
CA GLY A 18 10.08 1.95 6.83
C GLY A 18 10.09 2.71 5.52
N ILE A 19 9.05 3.52 5.31
CA ILE A 19 8.95 4.51 4.26
C ILE A 19 9.46 5.85 4.79
N THR A 20 10.60 6.31 4.27
CA THR A 20 11.29 7.51 4.76
C THR A 20 11.42 8.59 3.68
N CYS A 21 11.95 9.76 4.05
CA CYS A 21 12.32 10.82 3.11
C CYS A 21 13.19 10.39 1.93
N TRP A 22 14.02 9.35 2.08
CA TRP A 22 14.93 8.88 1.03
C TRP A 22 14.18 8.32 -0.17
N GLN A 23 13.03 7.68 0.08
CA GLN A 23 12.16 7.12 -0.95
C GLN A 23 11.28 8.17 -1.61
N LYS A 24 11.29 9.41 -1.11
CA LYS A 24 10.53 10.54 -1.67
C LYS A 24 9.03 10.21 -1.77
N PRO A 25 8.33 9.97 -0.65
CA PRO A 25 6.93 9.53 -0.64
C PRO A 25 5.96 10.50 -1.32
N TRP A 26 6.37 11.74 -1.57
CA TRP A 26 5.61 12.70 -2.38
C TRP A 26 5.50 12.34 -3.87
N ASN A 27 6.28 11.37 -4.35
CA ASN A 27 6.10 10.75 -5.66
C ASN A 27 5.09 9.57 -5.63
N GLY A 28 4.51 9.31 -4.46
CA GLY A 28 3.67 8.18 -4.18
C GLY A 28 4.45 6.98 -3.60
N VAL A 29 3.73 6.14 -2.87
CA VAL A 29 4.29 4.92 -2.26
C VAL A 29 3.70 3.71 -2.98
N LEU A 30 4.57 2.87 -3.54
CA LEU A 30 4.14 1.67 -4.26
C LEU A 30 3.80 0.55 -3.27
N VAL A 31 2.64 -0.08 -3.48
CA VAL A 31 2.22 -1.32 -2.84
C VAL A 31 2.13 -2.38 -3.93
N VAL A 32 2.74 -3.54 -3.70
CA VAL A 32 2.80 -4.63 -4.67
C VAL A 32 2.24 -5.90 -4.05
N VAL A 33 1.54 -6.68 -4.86
CA VAL A 33 1.25 -8.08 -4.57
C VAL A 33 1.87 -8.90 -5.69
N ASP A 34 2.65 -9.91 -5.36
CA ASP A 34 3.34 -10.76 -6.31
C ASP A 34 3.06 -12.24 -6.00
N GLN A 35 3.48 -13.14 -6.89
CA GLN A 35 3.33 -14.59 -6.76
C GLN A 35 1.87 -15.09 -6.73
N ILE A 36 0.89 -14.25 -7.06
CA ILE A 36 -0.53 -14.64 -7.18
C ILE A 36 -0.90 -14.74 -8.67
N PRO A 37 -1.36 -15.91 -9.16
CA PRO A 37 -1.66 -16.10 -10.57
C PRO A 37 -3.00 -15.44 -10.96
N PHE A 38 -2.99 -14.12 -11.17
CA PHE A 38 -4.14 -13.36 -11.60
C PHE A 38 -4.53 -13.66 -13.05
N LYS A 39 -5.84 -13.63 -13.32
CA LYS A 39 -6.42 -13.82 -14.64
C LYS A 39 -6.92 -12.53 -15.24
N THR A 40 -6.87 -12.46 -16.57
CA THR A 40 -7.46 -11.38 -17.33
C THR A 40 -8.92 -11.17 -16.92
N GLY A 41 -9.28 -9.94 -16.55
CA GLY A 41 -10.59 -9.56 -16.06
C GLY A 41 -10.71 -9.50 -14.53
N ASP A 42 -9.77 -10.08 -13.79
CA ASP A 42 -9.75 -9.98 -12.32
C ASP A 42 -9.59 -8.53 -11.89
N LYS A 43 -10.12 -8.21 -10.71
CA LYS A 43 -9.94 -6.90 -10.07
C LYS A 43 -9.26 -7.08 -8.73
N VAL A 44 -8.18 -6.35 -8.52
CA VAL A 44 -7.48 -6.27 -7.24
C VAL A 44 -7.78 -4.91 -6.62
N THR A 45 -8.50 -4.90 -5.51
CA THR A 45 -8.83 -3.67 -4.77
C THR A 45 -7.89 -3.55 -3.58
N PHE A 46 -6.98 -2.59 -3.61
CA PHE A 46 -6.10 -2.24 -2.50
C PHE A 46 -6.85 -1.33 -1.53
N HIS A 47 -6.81 -1.68 -0.26
CA HIS A 47 -7.35 -0.89 0.84
C HIS A 47 -6.19 -0.37 1.66
N ILE A 48 -6.06 0.95 1.73
CA ILE A 48 -4.92 1.64 2.32
C ILE A 48 -5.42 2.54 3.44
N THR A 49 -4.79 2.43 4.60
CA THR A 49 -5.03 3.30 5.75
C THR A 49 -3.70 3.90 6.19
N VAL A 50 -3.61 5.22 6.22
CA VAL A 50 -2.49 5.95 6.82
C VAL A 50 -2.87 6.30 8.25
N CYS A 51 -2.04 5.90 9.21
CA CYS A 51 -2.27 6.12 10.63
C CYS A 51 -1.25 7.09 11.21
N SER A 52 -1.65 7.89 12.21
CA SER A 52 -0.76 8.85 12.90
C SER A 52 0.08 8.22 14.01
N ASP A 53 -0.07 6.91 14.24
CA ASP A 53 0.74 6.13 15.18
C ASP A 53 1.43 4.96 14.46
N ALA A 54 2.46 4.40 15.09
CA ALA A 54 3.27 3.32 14.53
C ALA A 54 2.60 1.93 14.60
N THR A 55 1.51 1.79 15.34
CA THR A 55 0.78 0.52 15.55
C THR A 55 -0.46 0.39 14.68
N GLY A 56 -0.82 1.43 13.94
CA GLY A 56 -1.95 1.43 13.03
C GLY A 56 -3.32 1.64 13.70
N GLN A 57 -3.37 2.17 14.93
CA GLN A 57 -4.62 2.26 15.70
C GLN A 57 -5.43 3.54 15.47
N THR A 58 -4.80 4.59 14.96
CA THR A 58 -5.37 5.93 14.80
C THR A 58 -5.33 6.33 13.32
N PRO A 59 -6.40 6.04 12.57
CA PRO A 59 -6.49 6.43 11.16
C PRO A 59 -6.44 7.96 11.00
N ALA A 60 -5.69 8.40 10.00
CA ALA A 60 -5.59 9.80 9.58
C ALA A 60 -6.10 10.01 8.15
N ALA A 61 -5.90 9.04 7.26
CA ALA A 61 -6.44 9.04 5.90
C ALA A 61 -6.68 7.61 5.40
N GLU A 62 -7.64 7.44 4.49
CA GLU A 62 -7.99 6.17 3.87
C GLU A 62 -8.22 6.33 2.38
N ILE A 63 -7.79 5.34 1.59
CA ILE A 63 -8.05 5.31 0.15
C ILE A 63 -8.20 3.87 -0.35
N GLN A 64 -9.00 3.72 -1.40
CA GLN A 64 -9.07 2.48 -2.17
C GLN A 64 -8.52 2.68 -3.58
N GLY A 65 -7.68 1.76 -4.02
CA GLY A 65 -7.12 1.70 -5.36
C GLY A 65 -7.56 0.44 -6.07
N VAL A 66 -7.98 0.54 -7.34
CA VAL A 66 -8.38 -0.65 -8.12
C VAL A 66 -7.39 -0.88 -9.25
N ALA A 67 -6.73 -2.03 -9.24
CA ALA A 67 -5.97 -2.55 -10.38
C ALA A 67 -6.83 -3.54 -11.16
N SER A 68 -7.11 -3.22 -12.43
CA SER A 68 -7.79 -4.13 -13.35
C SER A 68 -6.76 -4.96 -14.10
N ILE A 69 -6.88 -6.28 -14.03
CA ILE A 69 -5.95 -7.20 -14.68
C ILE A 69 -6.34 -7.33 -16.16
N THR A 70 -5.51 -6.79 -17.05
CA THR A 70 -5.79 -6.74 -18.50
C THR A 70 -5.12 -7.88 -19.28
N ALA A 71 -4.18 -8.56 -18.66
CA ALA A 71 -3.52 -9.77 -19.15
C ALA A 71 -3.14 -10.65 -17.95
N ASP A 72 -3.10 -11.97 -18.15
CA ASP A 72 -2.65 -12.92 -17.13
C ASP A 72 -1.25 -12.52 -16.61
N THR A 73 -1.13 -12.41 -15.29
CA THR A 73 0.08 -11.89 -14.61
C THR A 73 0.20 -12.54 -13.24
N THR A 74 1.39 -12.47 -12.65
CA THR A 74 1.62 -12.90 -11.26
C THR A 74 1.64 -11.73 -10.28
N SER A 75 1.57 -10.50 -10.78
CA SER A 75 1.70 -9.30 -9.97
C SER A 75 0.66 -8.24 -10.30
N ALA A 76 0.26 -7.51 -9.26
CA ALA A 76 -0.55 -6.31 -9.34
C ALA A 76 0.02 -5.27 -8.37
N SER A 77 -0.20 -3.99 -8.67
CA SER A 77 0.31 -2.92 -7.81
C SER A 77 -0.60 -1.71 -7.81
N TYR A 78 -0.44 -0.89 -6.78
CA TYR A 78 -1.10 0.40 -6.64
C TYR A 78 -0.13 1.41 -6.04
N THR A 79 -0.12 2.63 -6.57
CA THR A 79 0.66 3.74 -6.03
C THR A 79 -0.25 4.59 -5.15
N ILE A 80 0.01 4.58 -3.85
CA ILE A 80 -0.67 5.43 -2.88
C ILE A 80 -0.34 6.89 -3.22
N PRO A 81 -1.35 7.75 -3.45
CA PRO A 81 -1.10 9.13 -3.84
C PRO A 81 -0.57 9.95 -2.67
N TRP A 82 0.11 11.04 -3.00
CA TRP A 82 0.60 11.98 -2.02
C TRP A 82 -0.55 12.80 -1.39
N ASP A 83 -1.23 13.56 -2.24
CA ASP A 83 -2.20 14.57 -1.81
C ASP A 83 -3.42 13.96 -1.11
N GLY A 84 -3.71 14.43 0.10
CA GLY A 84 -4.82 14.00 0.93
C GLY A 84 -4.69 12.61 1.54
N VAL A 85 -3.55 11.93 1.35
CA VAL A 85 -3.32 10.57 1.87
C VAL A 85 -1.98 10.48 2.60
N LEU A 86 -0.85 10.53 1.89
CA LEU A 86 0.48 10.42 2.52
C LEU A 86 0.92 11.73 3.18
N ASP A 87 0.38 12.88 2.74
CA ASP A 87 0.64 14.18 3.35
C ASP A 87 -0.14 14.42 4.65
N ALA A 88 -1.13 13.57 4.96
CA ALA A 88 -2.00 13.66 6.14
C ALA A 88 -1.25 13.56 7.47
N VAL A 89 -0.09 12.87 7.49
CA VAL A 89 0.75 12.73 8.68
C VAL A 89 2.22 12.99 8.35
N THR A 90 2.99 13.47 9.32
CA THR A 90 4.46 13.58 9.19
C THR A 90 5.17 12.30 9.63
N GLU A 91 4.57 11.52 10.52
CA GLU A 91 5.06 10.25 11.02
C GLU A 91 3.87 9.35 11.40
N GLY A 92 4.06 8.04 11.32
CA GLY A 92 3.09 7.04 11.74
C GLY A 92 3.31 5.71 11.04
N SER A 93 2.25 5.15 10.47
CA SER A 93 2.30 3.88 9.73
C SER A 93 1.34 3.88 8.54
N ILE A 94 1.58 2.97 7.61
CA ILE A 94 0.69 2.68 6.50
C ILE A 94 0.28 1.22 6.62
N ILE A 95 -1.02 0.96 6.71
CA ILE A 95 -1.61 -0.37 6.63
C ILE A 95 -2.13 -0.57 5.21
N ALA A 96 -1.86 -1.74 4.64
CA ALA A 96 -2.37 -2.17 3.35
C ALA A 96 -2.89 -3.60 3.42
N PHE A 97 -4.04 -3.85 2.81
CA PHE A 97 -4.50 -5.19 2.43
C PHE A 97 -5.19 -5.09 1.07
N TYR A 98 -5.52 -6.23 0.45
CA TYR A 98 -6.24 -6.21 -0.82
C TYR A 98 -7.34 -7.26 -0.87
N THR A 99 -8.33 -6.98 -1.71
CA THR A 99 -9.40 -7.90 -2.06
C THR A 99 -9.30 -8.26 -3.54
N LEU A 100 -9.13 -9.55 -3.83
CA LEU A 100 -9.24 -10.11 -5.17
C LEU A 100 -10.71 -10.40 -5.48
N THR A 101 -11.24 -9.79 -6.53
CA THR A 101 -12.54 -10.11 -7.13
C THR A 101 -12.31 -10.83 -8.46
N PRO A 102 -12.52 -12.15 -8.52
CA PRO A 102 -12.32 -12.94 -9.73
C PRO A 102 -13.28 -12.55 -10.86
N ALA A 103 -12.80 -12.58 -12.10
CA ALA A 103 -13.61 -12.30 -13.30
C ALA A 103 -14.72 -13.32 -13.53
N ASP A 104 -14.52 -14.56 -13.07
CA ASP A 104 -15.42 -15.69 -13.26
C ASP A 104 -16.68 -15.64 -12.36
N GLY A 105 -16.81 -14.60 -11.53
CA GLY A 105 -17.92 -14.42 -10.61
C GLY A 105 -17.81 -15.23 -9.32
N SER A 106 -16.68 -15.92 -9.09
CA SER A 106 -16.38 -16.55 -7.81
C SER A 106 -16.37 -15.54 -6.66
N ALA A 107 -16.55 -16.03 -5.44
CA ALA A 107 -16.55 -15.18 -4.25
C ALA A 107 -15.20 -14.43 -4.12
N PRO A 108 -15.22 -13.13 -3.78
CA PRO A 108 -14.01 -12.38 -3.49
C PRO A 108 -13.22 -12.99 -2.33
N SER A 109 -11.91 -12.82 -2.35
CA SER A 109 -10.99 -13.22 -1.28
C SER A 109 -10.17 -12.02 -0.83
N THR A 110 -9.91 -11.90 0.47
CA THR A 110 -9.19 -10.78 1.06
C THR A 110 -7.90 -11.28 1.71
N SER A 111 -6.80 -10.57 1.49
CA SER A 111 -5.51 -10.86 2.08
C SER A 111 -5.48 -10.53 3.56
N GLN A 112 -4.42 -10.97 4.24
CA GLN A 112 -4.03 -10.39 5.52
C GLN A 112 -3.46 -8.97 5.33
N GLU A 113 -3.35 -8.23 6.43
CA GLU A 113 -2.83 -6.86 6.45
C GLU A 113 -1.30 -6.86 6.54
N ALA A 114 -0.67 -5.94 5.81
CA ALA A 114 0.71 -5.54 6.00
C ALA A 114 0.75 -4.15 6.63
N ILE A 115 1.74 -3.89 7.48
CA ILE A 115 1.99 -2.59 8.09
C ILE A 115 3.45 -2.19 7.89
N VAL A 116 3.66 -0.95 7.43
CA VAL A 116 4.99 -0.37 7.29
C VAL A 116 5.07 0.94 8.07
N ARG A 117 6.23 1.22 8.68
CA ARG A 117 6.47 2.51 9.33
C ARG A 117 6.54 3.61 8.29
N TYR A 118 6.08 4.80 8.63
CA TYR A 118 6.13 5.95 7.74
C TYR A 118 6.69 7.15 8.49
N SER A 119 7.70 7.83 7.93
CA SER A 119 8.24 9.05 8.50
C SER A 119 8.82 9.99 7.45
N ARG A 120 8.34 11.23 7.47
CA ARG A 120 8.90 12.37 6.73
C ARG A 120 9.85 13.21 7.57
N GLN A 121 10.11 12.80 8.80
CA GLN A 121 10.96 13.55 9.70
C GLN A 121 12.40 13.04 9.60
N ARG A 122 13.32 13.94 9.25
CA ARG A 122 14.76 13.65 9.26
C ARG A 122 15.33 13.76 10.68
N PRO A 123 16.50 13.14 10.93
CA PRO A 123 17.30 13.47 12.12
C PRO A 123 17.54 14.98 12.18
N GLY A 124 17.08 15.63 13.25
CA GLY A 124 17.11 17.10 13.39
C GLY A 124 15.75 17.80 13.22
N GLY A 125 14.67 17.06 12.94
CA GLY A 125 13.30 17.57 12.96
C GLY A 125 12.83 18.25 11.67
N THR A 126 13.68 18.30 10.64
CA THR A 126 13.28 18.81 9.32
C THR A 126 12.32 17.84 8.64
N VAL A 127 11.19 18.35 8.16
CA VAL A 127 10.18 17.57 7.42
C VAL A 127 10.48 17.65 5.92
N CYS A 128 10.60 16.51 5.27
CA CYS A 128 10.72 16.43 3.81
C CYS A 128 9.36 16.48 3.11
N GLY A 129 9.34 16.99 1.89
CA GLY A 129 8.16 17.13 1.06
C GLY A 129 8.54 17.54 -0.36
N PRO A 130 7.55 17.71 -1.26
CA PRO A 130 7.80 18.02 -2.67
C PRO A 130 8.53 19.37 -2.88
N ASP A 131 8.41 20.30 -1.93
CA ASP A 131 8.96 21.66 -2.02
C ASP A 131 10.33 21.84 -1.32
N ASN A 132 10.96 20.76 -0.83
CA ASN A 132 12.22 20.79 -0.06
C ASN A 132 13.36 19.98 -0.68
#